data_AF-A0A4R1BG29-F1
#
_entry.id   AF-A0A4R1BG29-F1
#
_cell.length_a   1.000
_cell.length_b   1.000
_cell.length_c   1.000
_cell.angle_alpha   90.00
_cell.angle_beta   90.00
_cell.angle_gamma   90.00
#
_symmetry.space_group_name_H-M   'P 1'
#
loop_
_entity.id
_entity.type
_entity.pdbx_description
1 polymer ?
#
loop_
_entity_poly.entity_id
_entity_poly.type
_entity_poly.pdbx_seq_one_letter_code
_entity_poly.pdbx_strand_id
1 'polypeptide(L)'
;MREQYYHSADRLLSRYNPGRIRRVVLYASGRRRVTERSRGERLRRVLGELQSLSPDVKAGVVISGGETLASTLPEGVDSERVSAMISALFNLAGRTAREQGRDAPRNVKVRNELGYVLLSRVDGETVLAAITGTEARIGLIFYDMRNAGREISRILKEEEGEA
;
A
#
# COMPACT_ATOMS: atom_id res chain seq x y z
N MET A 1 11.72 12.67 49.69
CA MET A 1 11.58 13.72 48.64
C MET A 1 10.99 13.16 47.32
N ARG A 2 9.98 12.28 47.39
CA ARG A 2 9.28 11.69 46.21
C ARG A 2 7.75 11.71 46.31
N GLU A 3 7.17 12.25 47.38
CA GLU A 3 5.72 12.27 47.63
C GLU A 3 5.01 13.56 47.17
N GLN A 4 5.73 14.64 46.91
CA GLN A 4 5.12 15.89 46.41
C GLN A 4 4.76 15.87 44.92
N TYR A 5 5.28 14.91 44.15
CA TYR A 5 4.99 14.78 42.72
C TYR A 5 3.63 14.10 42.42
N TYR A 6 3.11 13.26 43.33
CA TYR A 6 1.83 12.56 43.14
C TYR A 6 0.62 13.47 43.38
N HIS A 7 0.71 14.42 44.31
CA HIS A 7 -0.40 15.36 44.57
C HIS A 7 -0.62 16.42 43.48
N SER A 8 0.33 16.56 42.54
CA SER A 8 0.22 17.48 41.40
C SER A 8 -0.39 16.83 40.16
N ALA A 9 -0.30 15.51 40.02
CA ALA A 9 -0.89 14.76 38.90
C ALA A 9 -2.42 14.62 39.04
N ASP A 10 -2.94 14.40 40.25
CA ASP A 10 -4.39 14.29 40.50
C ASP A 10 -5.15 15.61 40.24
N ARG A 11 -4.49 16.75 40.47
CA ARG A 11 -5.07 18.07 40.15
C ARG A 11 -5.11 18.36 38.66
N LEU A 12 -4.24 17.74 37.87
CA LEU A 12 -4.28 17.82 36.41
C LEU A 12 -5.34 16.86 35.86
N LEU A 13 -5.46 15.65 36.41
CA LEU A 13 -6.42 14.62 35.97
C LEU A 13 -7.88 14.96 36.31
N SER A 14 -8.14 15.71 37.38
CA SER A 14 -9.49 16.16 37.78
C SER A 14 -10.10 17.26 36.89
N ARG A 15 -9.31 17.89 36.01
CA ARG A 15 -9.81 18.81 34.96
C ARG A 15 -10.11 18.12 33.63
N TYR A 16 -9.76 16.84 33.49
CA TYR A 16 -10.03 16.10 32.27
C TYR A 16 -11.45 15.54 32.30
N ASN A 17 -12.30 16.09 31.43
CA ASN A 17 -13.62 15.53 31.17
C ASN A 17 -13.47 14.29 30.25
N PRO A 18 -13.66 13.06 30.76
CA PRO A 18 -13.49 11.84 29.96
C PRO A 18 -14.43 11.76 28.75
N GLY A 19 -15.55 12.49 28.77
CA GLY A 19 -16.47 12.59 27.64
C GLY A 19 -15.89 13.37 26.45
N ARG A 20 -14.92 14.27 26.67
CA ARG A 20 -14.31 15.09 25.61
C ARG A 20 -13.21 14.32 24.86
N ILE A 21 -12.45 13.48 25.57
CA ILE A 21 -11.42 12.59 24.96
C ILE A 21 -12.09 11.53 24.09
N ARG A 22 -13.15 10.87 24.60
CA ARG A 22 -13.91 9.88 23.79
C ARG A 22 -14.44 10.51 22.50
N ARG A 23 -14.91 11.76 22.54
CA ARG A 23 -15.41 12.46 21.36
C ARG A 23 -14.30 12.77 20.34
N VAL A 24 -13.14 13.25 20.78
CA VAL A 24 -12.01 13.55 19.87
C VAL A 24 -11.47 12.26 19.23
N VAL A 25 -11.30 11.18 20.00
CA VAL A 25 -10.81 9.89 19.48
C VAL A 25 -11.81 9.26 18.50
N LEU A 26 -13.12 9.34 18.78
CA LEU A 26 -14.16 8.83 17.88
C LEU A 26 -14.31 9.69 16.61
N TYR A 27 -14.15 11.01 16.69
CA TYR A 27 -14.13 11.89 15.53
C TYR A 27 -12.89 11.68 14.67
N ALA A 28 -11.71 11.52 15.30
CA ALA A 28 -10.46 11.24 14.60
C ALA A 28 -10.48 9.85 13.94
N SER A 29 -11.02 8.82 14.61
CA SER A 29 -11.14 7.48 14.04
C SER A 29 -12.18 7.41 12.90
N GLY A 30 -13.29 8.15 13.03
CA GLY A 30 -14.29 8.29 11.98
C GLY A 30 -13.75 9.01 10.74
N ARG A 31 -13.03 10.13 10.94
CA ARG A 31 -12.41 10.89 9.85
C ARG A 31 -11.32 10.09 9.15
N ARG A 32 -10.46 9.41 9.92
CA ARG A 32 -9.39 8.54 9.41
C ARG A 32 -9.93 7.38 8.56
N ARG A 33 -11.01 6.72 8.99
CA ARG A 33 -11.67 5.67 8.17
C ARG A 33 -12.25 6.21 6.87
N VAL A 34 -12.80 7.43 6.87
CA VAL A 34 -13.36 8.05 5.67
C VAL A 34 -12.27 8.43 4.68
N THR A 35 -11.15 9.00 5.14
CA THR A 35 -9.99 9.29 4.28
C THR A 35 -9.36 8.01 3.73
N GLU A 36 -9.12 6.99 4.57
CA GLU A 36 -8.61 5.67 4.14
C GLU A 36 -9.51 5.02 3.06
N ARG A 37 -10.84 5.11 3.22
CA ARG A 37 -11.79 4.61 2.21
C ARG A 37 -11.67 5.40 0.90
N SER A 38 -11.57 6.73 0.99
CA SER A 38 -11.40 7.60 -0.18
C SER A 38 -10.08 7.33 -0.92
N ARG A 39 -8.99 7.04 -0.18
CA ARG A 39 -7.68 6.69 -0.73
C ARG A 39 -7.74 5.38 -1.48
N GLY A 40 -8.28 4.33 -0.85
CA GLY A 40 -8.43 3.01 -1.46
C GLY A 40 -9.27 3.04 -2.74
N GLU A 41 -10.30 3.89 -2.79
CA GLU A 41 -11.10 4.11 -4.01
C GLU A 41 -10.30 4.78 -5.13
N ARG A 42 -9.52 5.83 -4.82
CA ARG A 42 -8.61 6.46 -5.82
C ARG A 42 -7.57 5.46 -6.34
N LEU A 43 -6.97 4.67 -5.46
CA LEU A 43 -6.00 3.64 -5.86
C LEU A 43 -6.63 2.54 -6.71
N ARG A 44 -7.85 2.08 -6.37
CA ARG A 44 -8.60 1.13 -7.22
C ARG A 44 -8.91 1.71 -8.60
N ARG A 45 -9.19 3.01 -8.71
CA ARG A 45 -9.39 3.66 -10.01
C ARG A 45 -8.13 3.54 -10.88
N VAL A 46 -6.96 3.84 -10.33
CA VAL A 46 -5.68 3.70 -11.07
C VAL A 46 -5.46 2.26 -11.53
N LEU A 47 -5.82 1.26 -10.71
CA LEU A 47 -5.75 -0.15 -11.12
C LEU A 47 -6.72 -0.47 -12.28
N GLY A 48 -7.94 0.07 -12.24
CA GLY A 48 -8.91 -0.08 -13.33
C GLY A 48 -8.49 0.61 -14.62
N GLU A 49 -7.84 1.78 -14.52
CA GLU A 49 -7.26 2.48 -15.67
C GLU A 49 -6.09 1.68 -16.27
N LEU A 50 -5.22 1.09 -15.46
CA LEU A 50 -4.16 0.20 -15.92
C LEU A 50 -4.72 -1.01 -16.69
N GLN A 51 -5.79 -1.64 -16.19
CA GLN A 51 -6.48 -2.75 -16.88
C GLN A 51 -7.11 -2.29 -18.20
N SER A 52 -7.61 -1.06 -18.26
CA SER A 52 -8.23 -0.50 -19.47
C SER A 52 -7.18 -0.16 -20.55
N LEU A 53 -6.01 0.34 -20.15
CA LEU A 53 -4.90 0.68 -21.05
C LEU A 53 -4.14 -0.56 -21.55
N SER A 54 -4.06 -1.60 -20.72
CA SER A 54 -3.35 -2.83 -21.02
C SER A 54 -4.29 -4.03 -20.94
N PRO A 55 -4.96 -4.43 -22.04
CA PRO A 55 -5.94 -5.54 -22.04
C PRO A 55 -5.39 -6.89 -21.56
N ASP A 56 -4.07 -7.08 -21.60
CA ASP A 56 -3.38 -8.26 -21.10
C ASP A 56 -3.33 -8.33 -19.56
N VAL A 57 -3.57 -7.22 -18.87
CA VAL A 57 -3.61 -7.13 -17.40
C VAL A 57 -4.98 -7.54 -16.89
N LYS A 58 -5.02 -8.66 -16.17
CA LYS A 58 -6.24 -9.26 -15.64
C LYS A 58 -6.63 -8.70 -14.27
N ALA A 59 -5.64 -8.41 -13.43
CA ALA A 59 -5.84 -7.90 -12.07
C ALA A 59 -4.60 -7.14 -11.60
N GLY A 60 -4.76 -6.28 -10.60
CA GLY A 60 -3.66 -5.60 -9.95
C GLY A 60 -3.87 -5.41 -8.45
N VAL A 61 -2.77 -5.15 -7.75
CA VAL A 61 -2.73 -4.93 -6.29
C VAL A 61 -1.71 -3.85 -5.99
N VAL A 62 -2.08 -2.91 -5.11
CA VAL A 62 -1.15 -1.94 -4.52
C VAL A 62 -0.88 -2.37 -3.09
N ILE A 63 0.39 -2.56 -2.77
CA ILE A 63 0.86 -3.10 -1.49
C ILE A 63 1.81 -2.08 -0.88
N SER A 64 1.75 -1.84 0.43
CA SER A 64 2.73 -1.02 1.15
C SER A 64 2.95 -1.59 2.54
N GLY A 65 4.20 -1.73 2.97
CA GLY A 65 4.54 -2.24 4.31
C GLY A 65 4.02 -3.66 4.60
N GLY A 66 3.69 -4.44 3.56
CA GLY A 66 3.09 -5.77 3.71
C GLY A 66 1.57 -5.82 3.60
N GLU A 67 0.88 -4.69 3.64
CA GLU A 67 -0.58 -4.60 3.65
C GLU A 67 -1.15 -4.23 2.27
N THR A 68 -2.36 -4.70 1.99
CA THR A 68 -3.06 -4.31 0.76
C THR A 68 -3.69 -2.93 0.90
N LEU A 69 -3.30 -1.99 0.06
CA LEU A 69 -3.94 -0.67 -0.03
C LEU A 69 -5.14 -0.66 -0.98
N ALA A 70 -5.02 -1.39 -2.10
CA ALA A 70 -6.08 -1.55 -3.09
C ALA A 70 -5.86 -2.82 -3.91
N SER A 71 -6.95 -3.40 -4.42
CA SER A 71 -6.92 -4.63 -5.21
C SER A 71 -8.09 -4.66 -6.19
N THR A 72 -7.83 -5.19 -7.39
CA THR A 72 -8.82 -5.62 -8.39
C THR A 72 -8.75 -7.14 -8.64
N LEU A 73 -8.22 -7.89 -7.66
CA LEU A 73 -8.21 -9.34 -7.72
C LEU A 73 -9.64 -9.92 -7.83
N PRO A 74 -9.81 -11.05 -8.55
CA PRO A 74 -11.10 -11.72 -8.63
C PRO A 74 -11.64 -12.11 -7.26
N GLU A 75 -12.97 -12.24 -7.17
CA GLU A 75 -13.62 -12.76 -5.97
C GLU A 75 -13.06 -14.15 -5.60
N GLY A 76 -12.93 -14.40 -4.30
CA GLY A 76 -12.33 -15.63 -3.77
C GLY A 76 -10.80 -15.63 -3.69
N VAL A 77 -10.11 -14.63 -4.25
CA VAL A 77 -8.68 -14.44 -4.03
C VAL A 77 -8.45 -13.54 -2.82
N ASP A 78 -7.77 -14.07 -1.81
CA ASP A 78 -7.37 -13.31 -0.62
C ASP A 78 -6.23 -12.35 -0.94
N SER A 79 -6.54 -11.05 -0.96
CA SER A 79 -5.56 -10.00 -1.24
C SER A 79 -4.49 -9.89 -0.16
N GLU A 80 -4.82 -10.09 1.12
CA GLU A 80 -3.83 -10.02 2.20
C GLU A 80 -2.82 -11.15 2.08
N ARG A 81 -3.28 -12.36 1.76
CA ARG A 81 -2.40 -13.49 1.50
C ARG A 81 -1.48 -13.23 0.30
N VAL A 82 -2.03 -12.68 -0.79
CA VAL A 82 -1.24 -12.31 -1.98
C VAL A 82 -0.20 -11.24 -1.64
N SER A 83 -0.58 -10.21 -0.89
CA SER A 83 0.29 -9.11 -0.46
C SER A 83 1.46 -9.58 0.40
N ALA A 84 1.22 -10.50 1.34
CA ALA A 84 2.26 -11.10 2.16
C ALA A 84 3.29 -11.86 1.31
N MET A 85 2.82 -12.68 0.36
CA MET A 85 3.71 -13.44 -0.53
C MET A 85 4.54 -12.53 -1.44
N ILE A 86 3.92 -11.48 -2.01
CA ILE A 86 4.60 -10.50 -2.86
C ILE A 86 5.65 -9.72 -2.07
N SER A 87 5.30 -9.27 -0.86
CA SER A 87 6.22 -8.57 0.02
C SER A 87 7.44 -9.43 0.38
N ALA A 88 7.23 -10.72 0.67
CA ALA A 88 8.32 -11.66 0.91
C ALA A 88 9.22 -11.82 -0.32
N LEU A 89 8.64 -12.02 -1.50
CA LEU A 89 9.39 -12.16 -2.75
C LEU A 89 10.18 -10.89 -3.11
N PHE A 90 9.57 -9.73 -2.93
CA PHE A 90 10.22 -8.44 -3.19
C PHE A 90 11.35 -8.17 -2.21
N ASN A 91 11.21 -8.55 -0.94
CA ASN A 91 12.27 -8.49 0.06
C ASN A 91 13.46 -9.38 -0.28
N LEU A 92 13.21 -10.60 -0.75
CA LEU A 92 14.27 -11.50 -1.23
C LEU A 92 15.01 -10.90 -2.43
N ALA A 93 14.27 -10.41 -3.43
CA ALA A 93 14.87 -9.73 -4.58
C ALA A 93 15.65 -8.47 -4.16
N GLY A 94 15.17 -7.74 -3.14
CA GLY A 94 15.86 -6.64 -2.48
C GLY A 94 17.19 -7.03 -1.87
N ARG A 95 17.25 -8.15 -1.14
CA ARG A 95 18.50 -8.68 -0.61
C ARG A 95 19.47 -9.04 -1.73
N THR A 96 19.02 -9.77 -2.75
CA THR A 96 19.86 -10.12 -3.90
C THR A 96 20.40 -8.89 -4.64
N ALA A 97 19.60 -7.82 -4.77
CA ALA A 97 20.06 -6.58 -5.40
C ALA A 97 21.18 -5.91 -4.59
N ARG A 98 21.10 -5.94 -3.25
CA ARG A 98 22.12 -5.35 -2.37
C ARG A 98 23.46 -6.07 -2.43
N GLU A 99 23.44 -7.40 -2.56
CA GLU A 99 24.67 -8.18 -2.82
C GLU A 99 25.36 -7.76 -4.13
N GLN A 100 24.64 -7.10 -5.05
CA GLN A 100 25.17 -6.56 -6.30
C GLN A 100 25.45 -5.05 -6.25
N GLY A 101 25.44 -4.44 -5.06
CA GLY A 101 25.65 -3.00 -4.87
C GLY A 101 24.49 -2.12 -5.34
N ARG A 102 23.26 -2.65 -5.39
CA ARG A 102 22.04 -1.91 -5.74
C ARG A 102 21.06 -1.87 -4.57
N ASP A 103 20.38 -0.75 -4.36
CA ASP A 103 19.49 -0.59 -3.19
C ASP A 103 18.29 -1.56 -3.18
N ALA A 104 17.64 -1.73 -4.33
CA ALA A 104 16.48 -2.59 -4.49
C ALA A 104 16.16 -2.92 -5.96
N PRO A 105 15.42 -4.01 -6.24
CA PRO A 105 14.90 -4.29 -7.57
C PRO A 105 13.91 -3.19 -7.98
N ARG A 106 13.99 -2.78 -9.25
CA ARG A 106 12.98 -1.91 -9.85
C ARG A 106 11.73 -2.69 -10.19
N ASN A 107 11.92 -3.80 -10.89
CA ASN A 107 10.85 -4.70 -11.31
C ASN A 107 11.23 -6.15 -11.00
N VAL A 108 10.23 -6.98 -10.74
CA VAL A 108 10.37 -8.44 -10.63
C VAL A 108 9.32 -9.08 -11.53
N LYS A 109 9.68 -10.19 -12.18
CA LYS A 109 8.78 -10.96 -13.04
C LYS A 109 8.78 -12.41 -12.58
N VAL A 110 7.60 -12.94 -12.32
CA VAL A 110 7.37 -14.37 -12.09
C VAL A 110 6.54 -14.91 -13.25
N ARG A 111 7.03 -15.97 -13.92
CA ARG A 111 6.30 -16.66 -14.99
C ARG A 111 5.70 -17.94 -14.43
N ASN A 112 4.46 -18.22 -14.79
CA ASN A 112 3.79 -19.49 -14.55
C ASN A 112 3.02 -19.93 -15.81
N GLU A 113 2.31 -21.06 -15.73
CA GLU A 113 1.57 -21.64 -16.86
C GLU A 113 0.40 -20.75 -17.33
N LEU A 114 -0.12 -19.88 -16.46
CA LEU A 114 -1.28 -19.02 -16.72
C LEU A 114 -0.89 -17.61 -17.20
N GLY A 115 0.41 -17.28 -17.16
CA GLY A 115 0.95 -15.99 -17.56
C GLY A 115 2.03 -15.48 -16.61
N TYR A 116 1.90 -14.21 -16.20
CA TYR A 116 2.92 -13.54 -15.40
C TYR A 116 2.33 -12.82 -14.18
N VAL A 117 3.12 -12.78 -13.11
CA VAL A 117 2.99 -11.79 -12.04
C VAL A 117 4.14 -10.81 -12.19
N LEU A 118 3.80 -9.56 -12.47
CA LEU A 118 4.73 -8.46 -12.66
C LEU A 118 4.67 -7.57 -11.44
N LEU A 119 5.81 -7.29 -10.83
CA LEU A 119 5.95 -6.39 -9.69
C LEU A 119 6.77 -5.18 -10.12
N SER A 120 6.32 -3.99 -9.78
CA SER A 120 7.07 -2.75 -9.99
C SER A 120 7.10 -1.96 -8.68
N ARG A 121 8.31 -1.52 -8.29
CA ARG A 121 8.46 -0.62 -7.14
C ARG A 121 7.86 0.72 -7.47
N VAL A 122 7.01 1.23 -6.59
CA VAL A 122 6.46 2.58 -6.70
C VAL A 122 7.37 3.57 -5.99
N ASP A 123 7.48 3.43 -4.66
CA ASP A 123 8.36 4.18 -3.77
C ASP A 123 8.53 3.38 -2.47
N GLY A 124 9.53 3.72 -1.63
CA GLY A 124 9.66 3.12 -0.29
C GLY A 124 9.43 1.61 -0.25
N GLU A 125 8.43 1.18 0.51
CA GLU A 125 7.96 -0.21 0.61
C GLU A 125 6.73 -0.50 -0.26
N THR A 126 6.31 0.47 -1.08
CA THR A 126 5.16 0.38 -1.97
C THR A 126 5.51 -0.39 -3.25
N VAL A 127 4.71 -1.42 -3.53
CA VAL A 127 4.82 -2.26 -4.73
C VAL A 127 3.47 -2.28 -5.45
N LEU A 128 3.51 -2.07 -6.77
CA LEU A 128 2.40 -2.33 -7.67
C LEU A 128 2.60 -3.71 -8.30
N ALA A 129 1.62 -4.59 -8.12
CA ALA A 129 1.57 -5.90 -8.74
C ALA A 129 0.51 -5.94 -9.85
N ALA A 130 0.83 -6.59 -10.96
CA ALA A 130 -0.09 -6.87 -12.06
C ALA A 130 -0.03 -8.36 -12.43
N ILE A 131 -1.20 -8.96 -12.64
CA ILE A 131 -1.37 -10.34 -13.09
C ILE A 131 -1.80 -10.31 -14.54
N THR A 132 -1.14 -11.09 -15.39
CA THR A 132 -1.37 -11.04 -16.84
C THR A 132 -1.63 -12.43 -17.44
N GLY A 133 -2.09 -12.46 -18.69
CA GLY A 133 -2.10 -13.69 -19.50
C GLY A 133 -0.71 -14.10 -20.02
N THR A 134 -0.65 -15.21 -20.78
CA THR A 134 0.57 -15.76 -21.38
C THR A 134 1.13 -14.92 -22.53
N GLU A 135 0.25 -14.25 -23.28
CA GLU A 135 0.60 -13.43 -24.46
C GLU A 135 0.95 -11.97 -24.09
N ALA A 136 1.09 -11.70 -22.80
CA ALA A 136 1.25 -10.36 -22.28
C ALA A 136 2.51 -9.66 -22.81
N ARG A 137 2.33 -8.44 -23.32
CA ARG A 137 3.45 -7.58 -23.77
C ARG A 137 4.17 -6.95 -22.58
N ILE A 138 4.97 -7.75 -21.87
CA ILE A 138 5.61 -7.40 -20.58
C ILE A 138 6.29 -6.02 -20.59
N GLY A 139 7.03 -5.69 -21.65
CA GLY A 139 7.73 -4.40 -21.75
C GLY A 139 6.79 -3.20 -21.73
N LEU A 140 5.67 -3.29 -22.45
CA LEU A 140 4.64 -2.25 -22.48
C LEU A 140 3.90 -2.18 -21.14
N ILE A 141 3.56 -3.33 -20.56
CA ILE A 141 2.89 -3.37 -19.25
C ILE A 141 3.78 -2.75 -18.17
N PHE A 142 5.10 -3.00 -18.16
CA PHE A 142 5.98 -2.31 -17.21
C PHE A 142 6.05 -0.79 -17.44
N TYR A 143 5.92 -0.33 -18.68
CA TYR A 143 5.81 1.10 -18.99
C TYR A 143 4.53 1.69 -18.40
N ASP A 144 3.38 1.02 -18.61
CA ASP A 144 2.09 1.46 -18.08
C ASP A 144 2.05 1.39 -16.55
N MET A 145 2.60 0.33 -15.96
CA MET A 145 2.78 0.21 -14.50
C MET A 145 3.65 1.33 -13.92
N ARG A 146 4.70 1.78 -14.63
CA ARG A 146 5.51 2.92 -14.20
C ARG A 146 4.70 4.22 -14.22
N ASN A 147 3.79 4.39 -15.18
CA ASN A 147 2.89 5.54 -15.23
C ASN A 147 1.91 5.51 -14.05
N ALA A 148 1.22 4.38 -13.86
CA ALA A 148 0.32 4.13 -12.75
C ALA A 148 1.02 4.32 -11.39
N GLY A 149 2.25 3.82 -11.24
CA GLY A 149 3.05 3.97 -10.02
C GLY A 149 3.31 5.44 -9.66
N ARG A 150 3.55 6.32 -10.64
CA ARG A 150 3.70 7.76 -10.37
C ARG A 150 2.43 8.40 -9.83
N GLU A 151 1.28 7.94 -10.29
CA GLU A 151 -0.01 8.41 -9.79
C GLU A 151 -0.33 7.87 -8.41
N ILE A 152 -0.08 6.57 -8.17
CA ILE A 152 -0.15 5.96 -6.84
C ILE A 152 0.70 6.76 -5.86
N SER A 153 1.99 7.01 -6.16
CA SER A 153 2.88 7.78 -5.27
C SER A 153 2.35 9.19 -4.95
N ARG A 154 1.69 9.86 -5.91
CA ARG A 154 1.02 11.15 -5.67
C ARG A 154 -0.12 11.01 -4.67
N ILE A 155 -1.02 10.04 -4.90
CA ILE A 155 -2.16 9.74 -4.01
C ILE A 155 -1.67 9.42 -2.59
N LEU A 156 -0.56 8.68 -2.44
CA LEU A 156 -0.04 8.31 -1.12
C LEU A 156 0.55 9.52 -0.37
N LYS A 157 1.23 10.44 -1.07
CA LYS A 157 1.90 11.62 -0.48
C LYS A 157 0.94 12.75 -0.09
N GLU A 158 -0.15 12.91 -0.83
CA GLU A 158 -1.17 13.93 -0.54
C GLU A 158 -1.76 13.80 0.87
N GLU A 159 -1.75 12.60 1.46
CA GLU A 159 -2.27 12.35 2.81
C GLU A 159 -1.21 12.36 3.92
N GLU A 160 0.08 12.25 3.58
CA GLU A 160 1.19 12.39 4.55
C GLU A 160 1.46 13.85 4.91
N GLY A 161 1.08 14.79 4.04
CA GLY A 161 1.21 16.24 4.25
C GLY A 161 0.12 16.88 5.13
N GLU A 162 -0.82 16.11 5.67
CA GLU A 162 -1.88 16.58 6.58
C GLU A 162 -1.58 16.28 8.08
N ALA A 163 -0.40 15.75 8.41
CA ALA A 163 0.02 15.39 9.77
C ALA A 163 0.88 16.45 10.47
#